data_AF-A0A853F0B0-F1
#
_entry.id   AF-A0A853F0B0-F1
#
_cell.length_a   1.000
_cell.length_b   1.000
_cell.length_c   1.000
_cell.angle_alpha   90.00
_cell.angle_beta   90.00
_cell.angle_gamma   90.00
#
_symmetry.space_group_name_H-M   'P 1'
#
loop_
_entity.id
_entity.type
_entity.pdbx_description
1 polymer ?
#
loop_
_entity_poly.entity_id
_entity_poly.type
_entity_poly.pdbx_seq_one_letter_code
_entity_poly.pdbx_strand_id
1 'polypeptide(L)' 'MIVRTRLPEGSSHLYTDVLGTITDRSDEALTIETRTGTVEVRLASVATGKIVPPAPPRRRPREG' A
#
# COMPACT_ATOMS: atom_id res chain seq x y z
N MET A 1 -1.52 -1.10 6.09
CA MET A 1 -0.14 -1.29 5.57
C MET A 1 -0.03 -0.73 4.17
N ILE A 2 1.19 -0.58 3.63
CA ILE A 2 1.43 -0.18 2.23
C ILE A 2 2.13 -1.31 1.49
N VAL A 3 1.67 -1.62 0.28
CA VAL A 3 2.28 -2.56 -0.66
C VAL A 3 2.63 -1.79 -1.93
N ARG A 4 3.90 -1.77 -2.29
CA ARG A 4 4.38 -1.18 -3.54
C ARG A 4 4.43 -2.25 -4.62
N THR A 5 3.82 -1.99 -5.76
CA THR A 5 3.79 -2.89 -6.91
C THR A 5 4.48 -2.24 -8.12
N ARG A 6 5.05 -3.07 -8.99
CA ARG A 6 5.55 -2.67 -10.30
C ARG A 6 4.39 -2.45 -11.25
N LEU A 7 4.49 -1.40 -12.05
CA LEU A 7 3.60 -1.16 -13.16
C LEU A 7 4.12 -1.87 -14.43
N PRO A 8 3.24 -2.18 -15.41
CA PRO A 8 3.65 -2.75 -16.68
C PRO A 8 4.66 -1.86 -17.41
N GLU A 9 5.52 -2.48 -18.21
CA GLU A 9 6.47 -1.76 -19.07
C GLU A 9 5.75 -0.75 -19.98
N GLY A 10 6.36 0.41 -20.21
CA GLY A 10 5.76 1.51 -20.97
C GLY A 10 4.79 2.40 -20.17
N SER A 11 4.54 2.09 -18.90
CA SER A 11 3.82 3.00 -18.00
C SER A 11 4.63 4.28 -17.74
N SER A 12 3.95 5.42 -17.60
CA SER A 12 4.57 6.71 -17.24
C SER A 12 5.34 6.67 -15.91
N HIS A 13 4.89 5.81 -14.99
CA HIS A 13 5.54 5.55 -13.72
C HIS A 13 5.93 4.07 -13.61
N LEU A 14 6.99 3.78 -12.84
CA LEU A 14 7.49 2.41 -12.66
C LEU A 14 6.77 1.64 -11.56
N TYR A 15 6.20 2.34 -10.59
CA TYR A 15 5.61 1.76 -9.39
C TYR A 15 4.31 2.47 -9.03
N THR A 16 3.45 1.74 -8.32
CA THR A 16 2.30 2.29 -7.62
C THR A 16 2.18 1.69 -6.22
N ASP A 17 1.45 2.37 -5.34
CA ASP A 17 1.29 1.97 -3.95
C ASP A 17 -0.18 1.66 -3.65
N VAL A 18 -0.41 0.50 -3.03
CA VAL A 18 -1.70 0.10 -2.49
C VAL A 18 -1.67 0.24 -0.98
N LEU A 19 -2.60 1.01 -0.42
CA LEU A 19 -2.71 1.25 1.02
C LEU A 19 -4.01 0.62 1.53
N GLY A 20 -3.89 -0.28 2.51
CA GLY A 20 -5.04 -0.95 3.09
C GLY A 20 -4.68 -2.06 4.08
N THR A 21 -5.64 -2.92 4.37
CA THR A 21 -5.50 -4.09 5.23
C THR A 21 -5.53 -5.35 4.38
N ILE A 22 -4.57 -6.27 4.56
CA ILE A 22 -4.65 -7.58 3.90
C ILE A 22 -5.77 -8.37 4.57
N THR A 23 -6.75 -8.79 3.78
CA THR A 23 -7.90 -9.58 4.24
C THR A 23 -7.79 -11.05 3.82
N ASP A 24 -7.08 -11.32 2.71
CA ASP A 24 -6.78 -12.68 2.27
C ASP A 24 -5.39 -12.77 1.65
N ARG A 25 -4.80 -13.97 1.70
CA ARG A 25 -3.51 -14.28 1.10
C ARG A 25 -3.54 -15.69 0.53
N SER A 26 -3.20 -15.79 -0.74
CA SER A 26 -2.89 -17.05 -1.41
C SER A 26 -1.41 -17.12 -1.81
N ASP A 27 -1.03 -18.20 -2.48
CA ASP A 27 0.31 -18.38 -3.04
C ASP A 27 0.60 -17.44 -4.22
N GLU A 28 -0.45 -16.89 -4.85
CA GLU A 28 -0.29 -16.05 -6.04
C GLU A 28 -0.63 -14.57 -5.82
N ALA A 29 -1.48 -14.26 -4.84
CA ALA A 29 -2.01 -12.92 -4.67
C ALA A 29 -2.32 -12.55 -3.20
N LEU A 30 -2.42 -11.24 -2.98
CA LEU A 30 -2.94 -10.64 -1.75
C LEU A 30 -4.24 -9.91 -2.06
N THR A 31 -5.25 -10.10 -1.23
CA THR A 31 -6.46 -9.28 -1.24
C THR A 31 -6.34 -8.19 -0.19
N ILE A 32 -6.44 -6.94 -0.62
CA ILE A 32 -6.28 -5.76 0.23
C ILE A 32 -7.59 -4.98 0.24
N GLU A 33 -8.19 -4.83 1.42
CA GLU A 33 -9.28 -3.90 1.63
C GLU A 33 -8.72 -2.49 1.72
N THR A 34 -9.05 -1.66 0.73
CA THR A 34 -8.67 -0.24 0.68
C THR A 34 -9.87 0.64 1.00
N ARG A 35 -9.65 1.93 1.22
CA ARG A 35 -10.73 2.90 1.48
C ARG A 35 -11.76 2.98 0.34
N THR A 36 -11.38 2.67 -0.89
CA THR A 36 -12.24 2.76 -2.08
C THR A 36 -12.77 1.40 -2.55
N GLY A 37 -12.54 0.34 -1.77
CA GLY A 37 -12.93 -1.02 -2.10
C GLY A 37 -11.76 -2.01 -2.10
N THR A 38 -12.07 -3.26 -2.37
CA THR A 38 -11.09 -4.35 -2.36
C THR A 38 -10.26 -4.37 -3.63
N VAL A 39 -8.95 -4.55 -3.47
CA VAL A 39 -7.98 -4.66 -4.56
C VAL A 39 -7.22 -5.97 -4.43
N GLU A 40 -7.13 -6.73 -5.52
CA GLU A 40 -6.26 -7.89 -5.61
C GLU A 40 -4.89 -7.50 -6.18
N VAL A 41 -3.82 -7.94 -5.53
CA VAL A 41 -2.43 -7.67 -5.90
C VAL A 41 -1.69 -8.97 -6.14
N ARG A 42 -1.22 -9.19 -7.38
CA ARG A 42 -0.36 -10.34 -7.72
C ARG A 42 0.96 -10.26 -6.98
N LEU A 43 1.36 -11.32 -6.28
CA LEU A 43 2.62 -11.37 -5.53
C LEU A 43 3.84 -11.16 -6.45
N ALA A 44 3.78 -11.63 -7.69
CA ALA A 44 4.84 -11.44 -8.68
C ALA A 44 5.13 -9.96 -9.01
N SER A 45 4.16 -9.05 -8.85
CA SER A 45 4.36 -7.62 -9.09
C SER A 45 4.79 -6.85 -7.84
N VAL A 46 4.72 -7.44 -6.64
CA VAL A 46 5.08 -6.78 -5.39
C VAL A 46 6.58 -6.52 -5.35
N ALA A 47 6.95 -5.25 -5.19
CA ALA A 47 8.33 -4.83 -5.00
C ALA A 47 8.72 -4.81 -3.51
N THR A 48 7.85 -4.27 -2.67
CA THR A 48 8.05 -4.23 -1.21
C THR A 48 6.73 -3.98 -0.48
N GLY A 49 6.67 -4.35 0.79
CA GLY A 49 5.55 -4.04 1.66
C GLY A 49 6.05 -3.62 3.04
N LYS A 50 5.34 -2.69 3.69
CA LYS A 50 5.62 -2.32 5.08
C LYS A 50 4.36 -1.97 5.85
N ILE A 51 4.40 -2.21 7.15
CA ILE A 51 3.39 -1.71 8.08
C ILE A 51 3.60 -0.19 8.21
N VAL A 52 2.50 0.57 8.10
CA VAL A 52 2.54 2.02 8.32
C VAL A 52 2.41 2.25 9.82
N PRO A 53 3.36 2.93 10.48
CA PRO A 53 3.23 3.25 11.89
C PRO A 53 2.07 4.22 12.13
N PRO A 54 1.47 4.23 13.33
CA PRO A 54 0.46 5.22 13.68
C PRO A 54 1.02 6.64 13.52
N ALA A 55 0.14 7.58 13.17
CA ALA A 55 0.53 8.97 13.00
C ALA A 55 1.15 9.53 14.30
N PRO A 56 2.26 10.28 14.23
CA PRO A 56 2.88 10.85 15.42
C PRO A 56 1.91 11.80 16.15
N PRO A 57 2.03 11.97 17.47
CA PRO A 57 1.22 12.92 18.23
C PRO A 57 1.29 14.33 17.63
N ARG A 58 0.13 15.01 17.56
CA ARG A 58 0.07 16.40 17.05
C ARG A 58 0.92 17.31 17.93
N ARG A 59 1.81 18.10 17.30
CA ARG A 59 2.56 19.16 17.99
C ARG A 59 1.60 20.29 18.38
N ARG A 60 1.76 20.86 19.58
CA ARG A 60 1.01 22.05 19.99
C ARG A 60 1.29 23.21 19.02
N PRO A 61 0.31 24.10 18.76
CA PRO A 61 0.56 25.34 18.02
C PRO A 61 1.71 26.11 18.67
N ARG A 62 2.52 26.79 17.85
CA ARG A 62 3.55 27.70 18.38
C ARG A 62 2.82 28.89 18.98
N GLU A 63 2.95 29.11 20.29
CA GLU A 63 2.60 30.38 20.91
C GLU A 63 3.61 31.42 20.39
N GLY A 64 3.09 32.51 19.83
CA GLY A 64 3.87 33.67 19.38
C GLY A 64 4.13 34.63 20.51
#